data_AF-A0A9P9JX08-F1
#
_entry.id   AF-A0A9P9JX08-F1
#
_cell.length_a   1.000
_cell.length_b   1.000
_cell.length_c   1.000
_cell.angle_alpha   90.00
_cell.angle_beta   90.00
_cell.angle_gamma   90.00
#
_symmetry.space_group_name_H-M   'P 1'
#
loop_
_entity.id
_entity.type
_entity.pdbx_description
1 polymer ?
#
loop_
_entity_poly.entity_id
_entity_poly.type
_entity_poly.pdbx_seq_one_letter_code
_entity_poly.pdbx_strand_id
1 'polypeptide(L)'
;MCLDAPGLRGTHGVELLPDDKIAIATTSYEPTGNIKIVNASLDTSNPYPDFLQELDGLPAVHSLVWDQVTKSLWAVGNDLPPQGKCPSRAQMNRYEYRDGSFSRKPSQVEAIGPPKMLNEEWDDTWWDGGHDITPVPNQRLLLISTDLDMHLFNLTSASFLHGTEVLKQPFLQGFKPVSSHEKHLPRAGIKSLSLHKSSGTLYVQADWQKYFSTQVNHLAYGAKAPGAISFSQSVYRSRWFSLVPVWSVE
;
A
#
# COMPACT_ATOMS: atom_id res chain seq x y z
N MET A 1 8.91 14.77 -13.86
CA MET A 1 8.30 13.52 -14.36
C MET A 1 6.80 13.70 -14.50
N CYS A 2 6.26 13.46 -15.69
CA CYS A 2 4.83 13.49 -15.95
C CYS A 2 4.29 12.06 -15.99
N LEU A 3 3.14 11.81 -15.33
CA LEU A 3 2.56 10.47 -15.19
C LEU A 3 1.75 10.01 -16.41
N ASP A 4 1.58 10.89 -17.40
CA ASP A 4 0.97 10.58 -18.69
C ASP A 4 1.93 9.86 -19.67
N ALA A 5 3.17 9.61 -19.25
CA ALA A 5 4.14 8.81 -19.97
C ALA A 5 3.63 7.38 -20.26
N PRO A 6 4.05 6.76 -21.38
CA PRO A 6 3.83 5.34 -21.61
C PRO A 6 4.29 4.49 -20.42
N GLY A 7 3.41 3.62 -19.92
CA GLY A 7 3.68 2.75 -18.77
C GLY A 7 3.47 3.39 -17.39
N LEU A 8 3.25 4.70 -17.25
CA LEU A 8 2.95 5.33 -15.94
C LEU A 8 1.45 5.56 -15.68
N ARG A 9 0.59 5.15 -16.63
CA ARG A 9 -0.86 5.16 -16.41
C ARG A 9 -1.24 4.26 -15.24
N GLY A 10 -2.14 4.74 -14.39
CA GLY A 10 -2.52 4.03 -13.17
C GLY A 10 -1.44 4.03 -12.10
N THR A 11 -0.61 5.07 -12.03
CA THR A 11 0.31 5.26 -10.90
C THR A 11 -0.49 5.44 -9.60
N HIS A 12 -0.21 4.61 -8.60
CA HIS A 12 -0.91 4.63 -7.30
C HIS A 12 0.01 4.93 -6.10
N GLY A 13 1.32 4.74 -6.28
CA GLY A 13 2.30 4.95 -5.22
C GLY A 13 3.69 5.21 -5.76
N VAL A 14 4.47 5.94 -4.96
CA VAL A 14 5.90 6.15 -5.17
C VAL A 14 6.63 5.92 -3.87
N GLU A 15 7.81 5.33 -3.95
CA GLU A 15 8.70 5.14 -2.80
C GLU A 15 10.11 5.62 -3.14
N LEU A 16 10.70 6.37 -2.22
CA LEU A 16 12.08 6.83 -2.35
C LEU A 16 13.03 5.67 -2.04
N LEU A 17 14.05 5.52 -2.86
CA LEU A 17 15.02 4.43 -2.76
C LEU A 17 16.45 4.98 -2.56
N PRO A 18 17.41 4.13 -2.18
CA PRO A 18 18.83 4.48 -2.23
C PRO A 18 19.28 4.87 -3.64
N ASP A 19 20.47 5.50 -3.71
CA ASP A 19 21.18 5.82 -4.96
C ASP A 19 20.36 6.71 -5.92
N ASP A 20 19.66 7.69 -5.34
CA ASP A 20 18.79 8.66 -6.04
C ASP A 20 17.72 8.00 -6.91
N LYS A 21 17.22 6.82 -6.53
CA LYS A 21 16.17 6.13 -7.27
C LYS A 21 14.79 6.38 -6.66
N ILE A 22 13.77 6.22 -7.49
CA ILE A 22 12.37 6.16 -7.08
C ILE A 22 11.76 4.89 -7.65
N ALA A 23 10.99 4.17 -6.84
CA ALA A 23 10.12 3.10 -7.30
C ALA A 23 8.70 3.63 -7.48
N ILE A 24 8.05 3.27 -8.57
CA ILE A 24 6.69 3.69 -8.92
C ILE A 24 5.83 2.45 -9.06
N ALA A 25 4.72 2.40 -8.33
CA ALA A 25 3.70 1.35 -8.42
C ALA A 25 2.62 1.74 -9.42
N THR A 26 2.34 0.85 -10.36
CA THR A 26 1.31 1.01 -11.39
C THR A 26 0.33 -0.16 -11.39
N THR A 27 -0.96 0.11 -11.57
CA THR A 27 -2.03 -0.89 -11.40
C THR A 27 -2.45 -1.57 -12.70
N SER A 28 -1.52 -1.93 -13.59
CA SER A 28 -1.90 -2.70 -14.78
C SER A 28 -2.27 -4.14 -14.40
N TYR A 29 -3.01 -4.81 -15.29
CA TYR A 29 -3.38 -6.22 -15.13
C TYR A 29 -2.30 -7.16 -15.67
N GLU A 30 -1.24 -6.64 -16.28
CA GLU A 30 -0.13 -7.47 -16.72
C GLU A 30 0.61 -8.05 -15.51
N PRO A 31 1.16 -9.26 -15.58
CA PRO A 31 1.99 -9.81 -14.51
C PRO A 31 3.40 -9.23 -14.49
N THR A 32 3.76 -8.37 -15.43
CA THR A 32 5.12 -7.87 -15.65
C THR A 32 5.19 -6.35 -15.65
N GLY A 33 6.28 -5.82 -15.11
CA GLY A 33 6.65 -4.39 -15.20
C GLY A 33 5.74 -3.39 -14.50
N ASN A 34 5.01 -3.81 -13.46
CA ASN A 34 4.15 -2.91 -12.69
C ASN A 34 4.86 -2.10 -11.60
N ILE A 35 6.13 -2.39 -11.37
CA ILE A 35 6.99 -1.58 -10.51
C ILE A 35 8.12 -1.03 -11.38
N LYS A 36 8.16 0.28 -11.53
CA LYS A 36 9.10 0.98 -12.41
C LYS A 36 10.11 1.72 -11.57
N ILE A 37 11.39 1.50 -11.86
CA ILE A 37 12.50 2.15 -11.17
C ILE A 37 13.04 3.23 -12.07
N VAL A 38 13.12 4.46 -11.56
CA VAL A 38 13.63 5.63 -12.28
C VAL A 38 14.74 6.26 -11.47
N ASN A 39 15.65 6.93 -12.16
CA ASN A 39 16.63 7.79 -11.51
C ASN A 39 16.03 9.19 -11.32
N ALA A 40 16.02 9.70 -10.09
CA ALA A 40 15.50 11.02 -9.77
C ALA A 40 16.51 12.15 -10.01
N SER A 41 17.81 11.84 -10.08
CA SER A 41 18.88 12.82 -10.28
C SER A 41 19.35 12.94 -11.73
N LEU A 42 19.07 11.95 -12.58
CA LEU A 42 19.37 12.02 -14.02
C LEU A 42 18.33 12.86 -14.77
N ASP A 43 18.84 13.81 -15.54
CA ASP A 43 18.08 14.63 -16.49
C ASP A 43 16.75 15.17 -15.92
N THR A 44 16.85 16.00 -14.88
CA THR A 44 15.71 16.67 -14.24
C THR A 44 14.90 17.57 -15.19
N SER A 45 15.44 17.83 -16.40
CA SER A 45 14.77 18.57 -17.46
C SER A 45 13.86 17.70 -18.33
N ASN A 46 14.06 16.39 -18.35
CA ASN A 46 13.23 15.46 -19.10
C ASN A 46 11.98 15.06 -18.29
N PRO A 47 10.77 15.44 -18.74
CA PRO A 47 9.54 15.02 -18.08
C PRO A 47 9.25 13.51 -18.20
N TYR A 48 9.94 12.80 -19.10
CA TYR A 48 9.75 11.39 -19.44
C TYR A 48 11.07 10.59 -19.37
N PRO A 49 11.68 10.43 -18.19
CA PRO A 49 12.93 9.68 -18.07
C PRO A 49 12.69 8.18 -18.33
N ASP A 50 13.71 7.52 -18.89
CA ASP A 50 13.69 6.08 -19.10
C ASP A 50 13.62 5.30 -17.78
N PHE A 51 12.98 4.13 -17.82
CA PHE A 51 12.97 3.21 -16.69
C PHE A 51 14.32 2.49 -16.60
N LEU A 52 14.98 2.59 -15.45
CA LEU A 52 16.19 1.83 -15.15
C LEU A 52 15.89 0.33 -15.03
N GLN A 53 14.77 0.01 -14.40
CA GLN A 53 14.31 -1.37 -14.18
C GLN A 53 12.78 -1.44 -14.14
N GLU A 54 12.28 -2.64 -14.45
CA GLU A 54 10.89 -3.03 -14.30
C GLU A 54 10.84 -4.35 -13.52
N LEU A 55 10.01 -4.42 -12.47
CA LEU A 55 9.88 -5.62 -11.63
C LEU A 55 8.56 -6.36 -11.92
N ASP A 56 8.64 -7.68 -11.90
CA ASP A 56 7.58 -8.60 -12.32
C ASP A 56 6.94 -9.34 -11.14
N GLY A 57 5.87 -10.09 -11.42
CA GLY A 57 5.27 -11.05 -10.50
C GLY A 57 4.22 -10.47 -9.56
N LEU A 58 3.75 -9.26 -9.81
CA LEU A 58 2.68 -8.62 -9.05
C LEU A 58 1.81 -7.76 -9.99
N PRO A 59 0.67 -8.28 -10.48
CA PRO A 59 -0.41 -7.46 -11.03
C PRO A 59 -0.95 -6.42 -10.05
N ALA A 60 -1.57 -5.36 -10.59
CA ALA A 60 -2.33 -4.36 -9.83
C ALA A 60 -1.59 -3.78 -8.61
N VAL A 61 -0.36 -3.32 -8.80
CA VAL A 61 0.46 -2.82 -7.67
C VAL A 61 -0.02 -1.44 -7.24
N HIS A 62 -0.37 -1.31 -5.95
CA HIS A 62 -0.88 -0.05 -5.39
C HIS A 62 0.12 0.67 -4.49
N SER A 63 0.95 -0.07 -3.77
CA SER A 63 1.82 0.52 -2.75
C SER A 63 3.13 -0.24 -2.57
N LEU A 64 4.13 0.51 -2.10
CA LEU A 64 5.53 0.12 -2.00
C LEU A 64 6.08 0.65 -0.66
N VAL A 65 7.00 -0.09 -0.06
CA VAL A 65 7.78 0.36 1.10
C VAL A 65 9.20 -0.17 1.03
N TRP A 66 10.17 0.73 1.20
CA TRP A 66 11.58 0.37 1.28
C TRP A 66 11.95 -0.14 2.67
N ASP A 67 12.63 -1.29 2.71
CA ASP A 67 13.25 -1.85 3.89
C ASP A 67 14.77 -1.69 3.83
N GLN A 68 15.27 -0.66 4.49
CA GLN A 68 16.69 -0.39 4.61
C GLN A 68 17.47 -1.47 5.36
N VAL A 69 16.82 -2.20 6.28
CA VAL A 69 17.50 -3.22 7.10
C VAL A 69 17.85 -4.43 6.26
N THR A 70 16.90 -4.91 5.46
CA THR A 70 17.10 -6.08 4.58
C THR A 70 17.45 -5.69 3.14
N LYS A 71 17.60 -4.39 2.87
CA LYS A 71 17.80 -3.80 1.54
C LYS A 71 16.81 -4.39 0.54
N SER A 72 15.53 -4.23 0.79
CA SER A 72 14.47 -4.84 -0.01
C SER A 72 13.30 -3.91 -0.23
N LEU A 73 12.66 -4.00 -1.38
CA LEU A 73 11.40 -3.32 -1.66
C LEU A 73 10.25 -4.30 -1.41
N TRP A 74 9.32 -3.92 -0.55
CA TRP A 74 8.06 -4.64 -0.38
C TRP A 74 6.97 -3.96 -1.18
N ALA A 75 6.10 -4.75 -1.81
CA ALA A 75 5.02 -4.27 -2.65
C ALA A 75 3.73 -5.04 -2.39
N VAL A 76 2.58 -4.38 -2.53
CA VAL A 76 1.26 -5.01 -2.45
C VAL A 76 0.46 -4.82 -3.73
N GLY A 77 -0.26 -5.87 -4.08
CA GLY A 77 -1.14 -5.95 -5.26
C GLY A 77 -1.87 -7.29 -5.23
N ASN A 78 -1.92 -7.97 -6.37
CA ASN A 78 -2.60 -9.27 -6.49
C ASN A 78 -1.69 -10.34 -7.09
N ASP A 79 -1.99 -11.62 -6.86
CA ASP A 79 -1.30 -12.74 -7.51
C ASP A 79 -1.71 -12.92 -8.99
N LEU A 80 -2.93 -12.53 -9.32
CA LEU A 80 -3.56 -12.51 -10.64
C LEU A 80 -4.33 -11.21 -10.84
N PRO A 81 -4.72 -10.82 -12.07
CA PRO A 81 -5.60 -9.67 -12.28
C PRO A 81 -6.83 -9.71 -11.35
N PRO A 82 -7.13 -8.62 -10.61
CA PRO A 82 -8.27 -8.59 -9.69
C PRO A 82 -9.62 -8.56 -10.40
N GLN A 83 -9.64 -8.29 -11.71
CA GLN A 83 -10.87 -8.28 -12.51
C GLN A 83 -11.10 -9.65 -13.18
N GLY A 84 -12.33 -10.14 -13.13
CA GLY A 84 -12.81 -11.28 -13.90
C GLY A 84 -13.16 -12.50 -13.06
N LYS A 85 -13.25 -13.67 -13.72
CA LYS A 85 -13.79 -14.90 -13.11
C LYS A 85 -12.75 -15.78 -12.42
N CYS A 86 -11.47 -15.59 -12.74
CA CYS A 86 -10.40 -16.37 -12.11
C CYS A 86 -10.17 -15.87 -10.68
N PRO A 87 -10.22 -16.74 -9.66
CA PRO A 87 -9.94 -16.34 -8.29
C PRO A 87 -8.57 -15.68 -8.16
N SER A 88 -8.57 -14.41 -7.75
CA SER A 88 -7.39 -13.61 -7.45
C SER A 88 -7.36 -13.30 -5.96
N ARG A 89 -6.17 -13.18 -5.38
CA ARG A 89 -5.97 -12.86 -3.98
C ARG A 89 -5.00 -11.69 -3.81
N ALA A 90 -5.19 -10.92 -2.75
CA ALA A 90 -4.23 -9.94 -2.31
C ALA A 90 -2.88 -10.61 -1.95
N GLN A 91 -1.79 -10.06 -2.49
CA GLN A 91 -0.44 -10.60 -2.34
C GLN A 91 0.55 -9.51 -1.97
N MET A 92 1.55 -9.89 -1.17
CA MET A 92 2.71 -9.08 -0.86
C MET A 92 3.97 -9.73 -1.42
N ASN A 93 4.78 -8.97 -2.13
CA ASN A 93 6.05 -9.42 -2.70
C ASN A 93 7.23 -8.65 -2.11
N ARG A 94 8.37 -9.33 -1.99
CA ARG A 94 9.67 -8.73 -1.65
C ARG A 94 10.62 -8.81 -2.84
N TYR A 95 11.32 -7.73 -3.13
CA TYR A 95 12.37 -7.66 -4.14
C TYR A 95 13.69 -7.26 -3.48
N GLU A 96 14.73 -8.07 -3.64
CA GLU A 96 16.04 -7.79 -3.04
C GLU A 96 16.80 -6.74 -3.83
N TYR A 97 17.49 -5.85 -3.14
CA TYR A 97 18.37 -4.85 -3.73
C TYR A 97 19.84 -5.21 -3.49
N ARG A 98 20.58 -5.42 -4.58
CA ARG A 98 22.02 -5.74 -4.55
C ARG A 98 22.74 -5.01 -5.67
N ASP A 99 23.92 -4.48 -5.35
CA ASP A 99 24.83 -3.87 -6.32
C ASP A 99 24.18 -2.80 -7.22
N GLY A 100 23.34 -1.96 -6.61
CA GLY A 100 22.68 -0.85 -7.32
C GLY A 100 21.39 -1.22 -8.06
N SER A 101 20.92 -2.48 -7.95
CA SER A 101 19.76 -2.98 -8.71
C SER A 101 18.86 -3.92 -7.92
N PHE A 102 17.58 -4.01 -8.32
CA PHE A 102 16.62 -4.97 -7.77
C PHE A 102 16.61 -6.30 -8.51
N SER A 103 16.28 -7.38 -7.81
CA SER A 103 15.86 -8.63 -8.43
C SER A 103 14.60 -8.40 -9.27
N ARG A 104 14.60 -8.84 -10.54
CA ARG A 104 13.43 -8.66 -11.43
C ARG A 104 12.21 -9.43 -10.95
N LYS A 105 12.40 -10.63 -10.39
CA LYS A 105 11.36 -11.46 -9.77
C LYS A 105 11.40 -11.30 -8.24
N PRO A 106 10.27 -11.54 -7.54
CA PRO A 106 10.26 -11.49 -6.09
C PRO A 106 11.13 -12.59 -5.48
N SER A 107 11.86 -12.26 -4.43
CA SER A 107 12.60 -13.21 -3.60
C SER A 107 11.72 -13.88 -2.55
N GLN A 108 10.59 -13.25 -2.21
CA GLN A 108 9.59 -13.77 -1.29
C GLN A 108 8.20 -13.33 -1.75
N VAL A 109 7.23 -14.23 -1.62
CA VAL A 109 5.83 -14.04 -2.02
C VAL A 109 4.95 -14.52 -0.88
N GLU A 110 4.07 -13.64 -0.39
CA GLU A 110 3.19 -13.91 0.74
C GLU A 110 1.74 -13.61 0.34
N ALA A 111 0.88 -14.64 0.43
CA ALA A 111 -0.55 -14.43 0.29
C ALA A 111 -1.10 -13.76 1.56
N ILE A 112 -1.81 -12.64 1.41
CA ILE A 112 -2.37 -11.90 2.55
C ILE A 112 -3.62 -12.61 3.09
N GLY A 113 -4.34 -13.33 2.23
CA GLY A 113 -5.53 -14.09 2.55
C GLY A 113 -6.00 -14.96 1.38
N PRO A 114 -7.08 -15.75 1.57
CA PRO A 114 -7.70 -16.48 0.47
C PRO A 114 -8.38 -15.51 -0.53
N PRO A 115 -8.59 -15.93 -1.79
CA PRO A 115 -9.33 -15.12 -2.75
C PRO A 115 -10.76 -14.89 -2.24
N LYS A 116 -11.17 -13.63 -2.17
CA LYS A 116 -12.53 -13.24 -1.80
C LYS A 116 -13.07 -12.23 -2.81
N MET A 117 -14.26 -12.50 -3.32
CA MET A 117 -14.95 -11.61 -4.24
C MET A 117 -15.55 -10.44 -3.48
N LEU A 118 -15.56 -9.25 -4.08
CA LEU A 118 -16.07 -8.03 -3.47
C LEU A 118 -17.57 -7.80 -3.72
N ASN A 119 -18.34 -8.87 -3.93
CA ASN A 119 -19.75 -8.83 -4.32
C ASN A 119 -20.71 -8.22 -3.26
N GLU A 120 -20.21 -7.95 -2.06
CA GLU A 120 -20.94 -7.19 -1.04
C GLU A 120 -20.92 -5.69 -1.34
N GLU A 121 -19.79 -5.16 -1.85
CA GLU A 121 -19.61 -3.74 -2.19
C GLU A 121 -19.86 -3.48 -3.68
N TRP A 122 -19.30 -4.33 -4.53
CA TRP A 122 -19.29 -4.21 -5.99
C TRP A 122 -20.09 -5.35 -6.64
N ASP A 123 -19.89 -5.58 -7.93
CA ASP A 123 -20.45 -6.73 -8.64
C ASP A 123 -19.58 -7.99 -8.48
N ASP A 124 -19.98 -9.08 -9.14
CA ASP A 124 -19.27 -10.37 -9.14
C ASP A 124 -18.04 -10.40 -10.07
N THR A 125 -17.46 -9.22 -10.36
CA THR A 125 -16.34 -9.10 -11.30
C THR A 125 -15.03 -8.65 -10.67
N TRP A 126 -15.02 -8.32 -9.37
CA TRP A 126 -13.81 -7.89 -8.64
C TRP A 126 -13.44 -8.78 -7.46
N TRP A 127 -12.15 -9.09 -7.36
CA TRP A 127 -11.51 -9.79 -6.25
C TRP A 127 -10.77 -8.83 -5.33
N ASP A 128 -10.71 -9.18 -4.04
CA ASP A 128 -9.94 -8.47 -3.02
C ASP A 128 -8.48 -8.29 -3.41
N GLY A 129 -7.98 -7.06 -3.33
CA GLY A 129 -6.61 -6.69 -3.70
C GLY A 129 -5.89 -5.85 -2.66
N GLY A 130 -4.57 -5.97 -2.63
CA GLY A 130 -3.72 -5.15 -1.75
C GLY A 130 -3.77 -3.68 -2.17
N HIS A 131 -4.07 -2.79 -1.22
CA HIS A 131 -4.32 -1.37 -1.46
C HIS A 131 -3.23 -0.45 -0.92
N ASP A 132 -2.82 -0.64 0.33
CA ASP A 132 -1.72 0.12 0.92
C ASP A 132 -0.85 -0.76 1.81
N ILE A 133 0.43 -0.40 1.92
CA ILE A 133 1.39 -0.96 2.84
C ILE A 133 2.19 0.17 3.47
N THR A 134 2.33 0.13 4.80
CA THR A 134 3.08 1.13 5.56
C THR A 134 3.86 0.45 6.68
N PRO A 135 5.08 0.93 6.99
CA PRO A 135 5.82 0.41 8.12
C PRO A 135 5.18 0.85 9.44
N VAL A 136 5.26 -0.02 10.45
CA VAL A 136 4.96 0.37 11.83
C VAL A 136 6.22 0.98 12.47
N PRO A 137 6.16 2.22 12.97
CA PRO A 137 7.35 2.88 13.51
C PRO A 137 8.01 2.06 14.63
N ASN A 138 9.34 1.91 14.55
CA ASN A 138 10.18 1.20 15.52
C ASN A 138 9.83 -0.30 15.73
N GLN A 139 9.09 -0.93 14.82
CA GLN A 139 8.71 -2.34 14.93
C GLN A 139 8.85 -3.01 13.58
N ARG A 140 9.45 -4.21 13.51
CA ARG A 140 9.61 -5.02 12.28
C ARG A 140 8.28 -5.59 11.76
N LEU A 141 7.31 -4.71 11.54
CA LEU A 141 5.95 -5.00 11.13
C LEU A 141 5.55 -4.09 9.96
N LEU A 142 4.73 -4.64 9.06
CA LEU A 142 4.08 -3.93 7.97
C LEU A 142 2.57 -3.96 8.20
N LEU A 143 1.95 -2.79 8.28
CA LEU A 143 0.50 -2.67 8.27
C LEU A 143 0.03 -2.55 6.82
N ILE A 144 -0.92 -3.39 6.45
CA ILE A 144 -1.42 -3.56 5.09
C ILE A 144 -2.93 -3.36 5.11
N SER A 145 -3.47 -2.73 4.08
CA SER A 145 -4.91 -2.73 3.77
C SER A 145 -5.15 -3.49 2.48
N THR A 146 -6.23 -4.25 2.45
CA THR A 146 -6.86 -4.77 1.23
C THR A 146 -8.18 -4.03 0.98
N ASP A 147 -8.93 -4.41 -0.05
CA ASP A 147 -10.27 -3.87 -0.25
C ASP A 147 -11.21 -4.19 0.91
N LEU A 148 -10.99 -5.31 1.59
CA LEU A 148 -11.91 -5.82 2.62
C LEU A 148 -11.46 -5.60 4.06
N ASP A 149 -10.15 -5.57 4.32
CA ASP A 149 -9.66 -5.58 5.70
C ASP A 149 -8.23 -4.99 5.87
N MET A 150 -7.75 -4.96 7.11
CA MET A 150 -6.39 -4.63 7.51
C MET A 150 -5.67 -5.87 8.04
N HIS A 151 -4.37 -5.93 7.74
CA HIS A 151 -3.49 -7.04 8.03
C HIS A 151 -2.18 -6.49 8.58
N LEU A 152 -1.57 -7.20 9.52
CA LEU A 152 -0.26 -6.84 10.07
C LEU A 152 0.70 -7.99 9.81
N PHE A 153 1.72 -7.76 8.99
CA PHE A 153 2.74 -8.74 8.68
C PHE A 153 3.97 -8.54 9.56
N ASN A 154 4.43 -9.61 10.21
CA ASN A 154 5.67 -9.60 10.98
C ASN A 154 6.84 -10.03 10.11
N LEU A 155 7.79 -9.10 9.88
CA LEU A 155 8.96 -9.31 9.03
C LEU A 155 9.98 -10.29 9.62
N THR A 156 9.93 -10.54 10.93
CA THR A 156 10.84 -11.47 11.61
C THR A 156 10.30 -12.89 11.59
N SER A 157 9.01 -13.08 11.91
CA SER A 157 8.39 -14.41 11.95
C SER A 157 7.74 -14.84 10.64
N ALA A 158 7.67 -13.95 9.65
CA ALA A 158 6.96 -14.16 8.39
C ALA A 158 5.51 -14.63 8.61
N SER A 159 4.76 -13.92 9.46
CA SER A 159 3.39 -14.29 9.82
C SER A 159 2.47 -13.09 9.86
N PHE A 160 1.17 -13.35 9.62
CA PHE A 160 0.14 -12.33 9.64
C PHE A 160 -0.70 -12.35 10.92
N LEU A 161 -1.11 -11.16 11.32
CA LEU A 161 -2.29 -10.90 12.15
C LEU A 161 -3.38 -10.30 11.25
N HIS A 162 -4.64 -10.68 11.47
CA HIS A 162 -5.75 -10.32 10.58
C HIS A 162 -6.87 -9.58 11.31
N GLY A 163 -7.53 -8.68 10.59
CA GLY A 163 -8.85 -8.16 10.94
C GLY A 163 -8.95 -7.52 12.32
N THR A 164 -9.87 -8.03 13.15
CA THR A 164 -10.15 -7.45 14.47
C THR A 164 -8.94 -7.47 15.42
N GLU A 165 -8.03 -8.42 15.25
CA GLU A 165 -6.83 -8.48 16.09
C GLU A 165 -5.86 -7.33 15.77
N VAL A 166 -5.86 -6.84 14.53
CA VAL A 166 -5.08 -5.66 14.12
C VAL A 166 -5.61 -4.39 14.81
N LEU A 167 -6.92 -4.31 15.10
CA LEU A 167 -7.50 -3.19 15.85
C LEU A 167 -7.12 -3.15 17.33
N LYS A 168 -6.60 -4.26 17.88
CA LYS A 168 -6.10 -4.30 19.26
C LYS A 168 -4.72 -3.65 19.40
N GLN A 169 -4.05 -3.33 18.28
CA GLN A 169 -2.75 -2.70 18.31
C GLN A 169 -2.86 -1.24 18.78
N PRO A 170 -1.89 -0.73 19.58
CA PRO A 170 -1.97 0.62 20.14
C PRO A 170 -2.14 1.75 19.12
N PHE A 171 -1.61 1.58 17.90
CA PHE A 171 -1.70 2.57 16.83
C PHE A 171 -3.04 2.54 16.06
N LEU A 172 -3.91 1.58 16.32
CA LEU A 172 -5.28 1.48 15.76
C LEU A 172 -6.38 1.49 16.82
N GLN A 173 -6.01 1.61 18.10
CA GLN A 173 -6.98 1.74 19.17
C GLN A 173 -7.83 3.00 18.96
N GLY A 174 -9.15 2.82 18.90
CA GLY A 174 -10.10 3.91 18.63
C GLY A 174 -10.45 4.09 17.15
N PHE A 175 -9.96 3.24 16.26
CA PHE A 175 -10.40 3.19 14.86
C PHE A 175 -11.93 3.15 14.75
N LYS A 176 -12.47 3.92 13.80
CA LYS A 176 -13.89 3.93 13.44
C LYS A 176 -14.03 3.98 11.92
N PRO A 177 -14.94 3.19 11.32
CA PRO A 177 -15.30 3.38 9.93
C PRO A 177 -15.87 4.79 9.71
N VAL A 178 -15.73 5.29 8.50
CA VAL A 178 -16.47 6.47 8.04
C VAL A 178 -17.98 6.19 8.09
N SER A 179 -18.80 7.21 8.37
CA SER A 179 -20.23 7.02 8.66
C SER A 179 -21.04 6.44 7.49
N SER A 180 -20.56 6.64 6.26
CA SER A 180 -21.14 6.14 5.01
C SER A 180 -20.87 4.66 4.77
N HIS A 181 -20.05 4.01 5.59
CA HIS A 181 -19.60 2.64 5.37
C HIS A 181 -20.55 1.59 5.96
N GLU A 182 -20.65 0.43 5.30
CA GLU A 182 -21.39 -0.73 5.81
C GLU A 182 -20.88 -1.25 7.15
N LYS A 183 -21.82 -1.58 8.04
CA LYS A 183 -21.52 -1.92 9.44
C LYS A 183 -20.85 -3.28 9.62
N HIS A 184 -21.12 -4.24 8.74
CA HIS A 184 -20.55 -5.59 8.83
C HIS A 184 -19.17 -5.71 8.16
N LEU A 185 -18.76 -4.71 7.36
CA LEU A 185 -17.41 -4.59 6.79
C LEU A 185 -16.74 -3.26 7.18
N PRO A 186 -16.52 -3.00 8.48
CA PRO A 186 -16.09 -1.68 8.96
C PRO A 186 -14.65 -1.28 8.56
N ARG A 187 -13.88 -2.20 7.96
CA ARG A 187 -12.47 -1.98 7.57
C ARG A 187 -12.26 -2.08 6.06
N ALA A 188 -13.31 -2.38 5.30
CA ALA A 188 -13.26 -2.34 3.86
C ALA A 188 -13.06 -0.91 3.36
N GLY A 189 -12.66 -0.76 2.10
CA GLY A 189 -12.51 0.54 1.46
C GLY A 189 -11.40 1.43 2.03
N ILE A 190 -10.50 0.91 2.88
CA ILE A 190 -9.32 1.66 3.34
C ILE A 190 -8.34 1.75 2.16
N LYS A 191 -8.21 2.96 1.58
CA LYS A 191 -7.38 3.23 0.41
C LYS A 191 -5.97 3.68 0.78
N SER A 192 -5.78 4.16 2.01
CA SER A 192 -4.46 4.54 2.49
C SER A 192 -4.29 4.49 4.00
N LEU A 193 -3.08 4.15 4.44
CA LEU A 193 -2.64 4.10 5.82
C LEU A 193 -1.27 4.79 5.94
N SER A 194 -1.08 5.62 6.97
CA SER A 194 0.23 6.21 7.28
C SER A 194 0.42 6.39 8.78
N LEU A 195 1.47 5.80 9.33
CA LEU A 195 1.75 5.82 10.76
C LEU A 195 2.91 6.76 11.09
N HIS A 196 2.77 7.51 12.17
CA HIS A 196 3.83 8.32 12.75
C HIS A 196 3.97 8.06 14.23
N LYS A 197 5.22 7.87 14.71
CA LYS A 197 5.55 7.43 16.09
C LYS A 197 4.94 8.29 17.20
N SER A 198 4.69 9.56 16.95
CA SER A 198 4.14 10.49 17.96
C SER A 198 2.81 11.12 17.53
N SER A 199 2.52 11.14 16.24
CA SER A 199 1.31 11.81 15.72
C SER A 199 0.16 10.82 15.53
N GLY A 200 0.41 9.51 15.59
CA GLY A 200 -0.62 8.49 15.41
C GLY A 200 -0.80 8.10 13.95
N THR A 201 -2.02 7.69 13.61
CA THR A 201 -2.35 7.07 12.32
C THR A 201 -3.20 8.01 11.48
N LEU A 202 -2.82 8.20 10.22
CA LEU A 202 -3.69 8.75 9.19
C LEU A 202 -4.27 7.58 8.40
N TYR A 203 -5.55 7.66 8.07
CA TYR A 203 -6.15 6.75 7.12
C TYR A 203 -7.19 7.43 6.24
N VAL A 204 -7.23 7.01 4.98
CA VAL A 204 -8.27 7.37 4.02
C VAL A 204 -9.12 6.13 3.81
N GLN A 205 -10.40 6.25 4.08
CA GLN A 205 -11.39 5.22 3.78
C GLN A 205 -12.40 5.84 2.82
N ALA A 206 -12.59 5.19 1.68
CA ALA A 206 -13.58 5.62 0.71
C ALA A 206 -14.99 5.50 1.29
N ASP A 207 -15.90 6.33 0.79
CA ASP A 207 -17.32 6.10 1.03
C ASP A 207 -17.74 4.78 0.38
N TRP A 208 -18.77 4.13 0.93
CA TRP A 208 -19.26 2.86 0.38
C TRP A 208 -19.60 2.97 -1.11
N GLN A 209 -19.11 2.02 -1.91
CA GLN A 209 -19.26 2.00 -3.37
C GLN A 209 -18.64 3.23 -4.07
N LYS A 210 -17.59 3.80 -3.47
CA LYS A 210 -16.78 4.87 -4.08
C LYS A 210 -15.29 4.48 -4.05
N TYR A 211 -14.53 5.07 -4.95
CA TYR A 211 -13.07 4.88 -5.01
C TYR A 211 -12.29 5.86 -4.15
N PHE A 212 -12.92 6.97 -3.77
CA PHE A 212 -12.28 8.11 -3.09
C PHE A 212 -13.08 8.52 -1.87
N SER A 213 -12.44 9.29 -1.00
CA SER A 213 -13.06 9.99 0.11
C SER A 213 -12.98 11.51 -0.10
N THR A 214 -13.68 12.28 0.72
CA THR A 214 -13.43 13.73 0.87
C THR A 214 -12.87 14.07 2.26
N GLN A 215 -12.38 13.05 2.98
CA GLN A 215 -11.80 13.22 4.31
C GLN A 215 -10.57 12.35 4.52
N VAL A 216 -9.66 12.86 5.34
CA VAL A 216 -8.58 12.10 5.96
C VAL A 216 -8.93 11.95 7.43
N ASN A 217 -8.85 10.73 7.95
CA ASN A 217 -9.08 10.45 9.36
C ASN A 217 -7.75 10.44 10.10
N HIS A 218 -7.65 11.21 11.17
CA HIS A 218 -6.49 11.27 12.04
C HIS A 218 -6.82 10.64 13.40
N LEU A 219 -6.21 9.49 13.66
CA LEU A 219 -6.30 8.77 14.92
C LEU A 219 -5.04 9.02 15.74
N ALA A 220 -5.12 9.95 16.68
CA ALA A 220 -4.05 10.17 17.66
C ALA A 220 -3.92 8.98 18.63
N TYR A 221 -2.72 8.73 19.15
CA TYR A 221 -2.48 7.67 20.12
C TYR A 221 -3.39 7.81 21.36
N GLY A 222 -4.07 6.72 21.73
CA GLY A 222 -4.98 6.68 22.88
C GLY A 222 -6.32 7.39 22.68
N ALA A 223 -6.59 7.95 21.50
CA ALA A 223 -7.88 8.56 21.21
C ALA A 223 -8.99 7.49 21.14
N LYS A 224 -10.21 7.86 21.56
CA LYS A 224 -11.38 6.96 21.49
C LYS A 224 -12.04 6.92 20.11
N ALA A 225 -11.74 7.90 19.27
CA ALA A 225 -12.26 8.08 17.92
C ALA A 225 -11.29 8.95 17.11
N PRO A 226 -11.27 8.83 15.76
CA PRO A 226 -10.50 9.70 14.89
C PRO A 226 -11.08 11.13 14.84
N GLY A 227 -10.23 12.12 14.58
CA GLY A 227 -10.65 13.43 14.06
C GLY A 227 -10.73 13.39 12.53
N ALA A 228 -11.72 14.04 11.94
CA ALA A 228 -11.86 14.16 10.48
C ALA A 228 -11.24 15.47 9.98
N ILE A 229 -10.44 15.37 8.93
CA ILE A 229 -9.90 16.51 8.17
C ILE A 229 -10.60 16.51 6.82
N SER A 230 -11.51 17.45 6.61
CA SER A 230 -12.34 17.51 5.40
C SER A 230 -11.67 18.29 4.28
N PHE A 231 -11.92 17.84 3.05
CA PHE A 231 -11.44 18.45 1.81
C PHE A 231 -12.61 18.71 0.87
N SER A 232 -12.52 19.76 0.05
CA SER A 232 -13.49 20.01 -1.02
C SER A 232 -13.22 19.17 -2.29
N GLN A 233 -12.17 18.36 -2.28
CA GLN A 233 -11.69 17.54 -3.38
C GLN A 233 -11.63 16.06 -2.97
N SER A 234 -11.60 15.17 -3.96
CA SER A 234 -11.39 13.74 -3.74
C SER A 234 -9.98 13.46 -3.24
N VAL A 235 -9.89 12.61 -2.22
CA VAL A 235 -8.68 12.14 -1.59
C VAL A 235 -8.63 10.62 -1.72
N TYR A 236 -7.51 10.11 -2.23
CA TYR A 236 -7.21 8.68 -2.29
C TYR A 236 -6.18 8.28 -1.24
N ARG A 237 -5.16 9.12 -1.05
CA ARG A 237 -3.98 8.82 -0.27
C ARG A 237 -3.58 9.98 0.62
N SER A 238 -3.10 9.66 1.82
CA SER A 238 -2.54 10.64 2.75
C SER A 238 -1.32 10.05 3.43
N ARG A 239 -0.27 10.86 3.63
CA ARG A 239 0.95 10.40 4.30
C ARG A 239 1.51 11.45 5.22
N TRP A 240 2.19 10.98 6.27
CA TRP A 240 3.17 11.79 6.96
C TRP A 240 4.40 12.00 6.07
N PHE A 241 4.96 13.21 6.12
CA PHE A 241 6.19 13.57 5.40
C PHE A 241 7.42 13.65 6.31
N SER A 242 7.25 13.53 7.62
CA SER A 242 8.38 13.42 8.54
C SER A 242 9.13 12.12 8.30
N LEU A 243 10.43 12.12 8.61
CA LEU A 243 11.22 10.90 8.68
C LEU A 243 10.56 9.97 9.70
N VAL A 244 9.83 8.98 9.21
CA VAL A 244 9.46 7.82 10.02
C VAL A 244 10.79 7.10 10.23
N PRO A 245 11.26 6.86 11.47
CA PRO A 245 12.36 5.94 11.70
C PRO A 245 11.80 4.58 11.32
N VAL A 246 11.91 4.24 10.03
CA VAL A 246 11.13 3.17 9.41
C VAL A 246 11.40 1.89 10.17
N TRP A 247 12.68 1.61 10.44
CA TRP A 247 13.20 0.62 11.39
C TRP A 247 14.60 1.07 11.81
N SER A 248 14.89 1.20 13.11
CA SER A 248 16.25 1.50 13.54
C SER A 248 17.17 0.35 13.11
N VAL A 249 18.28 0.70 12.45
CA VAL A 249 19.43 -0.19 12.33
C VAL A 249 20.13 -0.08 13.68
N GLU A 250 20.12 -1.13 14.49
CA GLU A 250 21.05 -1.21 15.63
C GLU A 250 22.49 -1.31 15.13
#